data_AF-A0A0Q9NPB4-F1
#
_entry.id   AF-A0A0Q9NPB4-F1
#
_cell.length_a   1.000
_cell.length_b   1.000
_cell.length_c   1.000
_cell.angle_alpha   90.00
_cell.angle_beta   90.00
_cell.angle_gamma   90.00
#
_symmetry.space_group_name_H-M   'P 1'
#
loop_
_entity.id
_entity.type
_entity.pdbx_description
1 polymer ?
#
loop_
_entity_poly.entity_id
_entity_poly.type
_entity_poly.pdbx_seq_one_letter_code
_entity_poly.pdbx_strand_id
1 'polypeptide(L)'
;MRDGDGPLVTDIALLEALAEFFGVPGAYLTDPGSEMPARVEAQLELLKIMRKNQVKSFALRALGEVYDAESVRSLAKLIDSALDDKK
;
A
#
# COMPACT_ATOMS: atom_id res chain seq x y z
N MET A 1 -18.79 -7.78 -9.68
CA MET A 1 -18.68 -6.67 -10.66
C MET A 1 -18.23 -5.47 -9.83
N ARG A 2 -17.02 -4.90 -9.91
CA ARG A 2 -16.01 -4.69 -10.97
C ARG A 2 -16.24 -3.52 -11.92
N ASP A 3 -17.23 -2.67 -11.63
CA ASP A 3 -17.48 -1.40 -12.29
C ASP A 3 -17.62 -0.33 -11.19
N GLY A 4 -16.82 0.73 -11.24
CA GLY A 4 -16.63 1.72 -10.16
C GLY A 4 -17.82 2.66 -9.91
N ASP A 5 -19.04 2.13 -9.85
CA ASP A 5 -20.28 2.89 -9.75
C ASP A 5 -20.79 3.02 -8.29
N GLY A 6 -19.86 3.37 -7.40
CA GLY A 6 -20.15 3.59 -5.98
C GLY A 6 -20.04 2.36 -5.07
N PRO A 7 -20.21 2.54 -3.75
CA PRO A 7 -20.07 1.47 -2.78
C PRO A 7 -21.14 0.40 -2.96
N LEU A 8 -20.73 -0.87 -3.00
CA LEU A 8 -21.61 -2.04 -3.10
C LEU A 8 -22.59 -2.18 -1.92
N VAL A 9 -22.34 -1.45 -0.83
CA VAL A 9 -23.08 -1.48 0.42
C VAL A 9 -23.36 -0.04 0.84
N THR A 10 -24.64 0.28 1.02
CA THR A 10 -25.12 1.61 1.43
C THR A 10 -25.84 1.59 2.78
N ASP A 11 -25.86 0.43 3.46
CA ASP A 11 -26.44 0.31 4.80
C ASP A 11 -25.55 1.02 5.83
N ILE A 12 -26.03 2.16 6.31
CA ILE A 12 -25.32 3.03 7.25
C ILE A 12 -25.04 2.29 8.55
N ALA A 13 -25.98 1.50 9.08
CA ALA A 13 -25.80 0.80 10.35
C ALA A 13 -24.70 -0.27 10.25
N LEU A 14 -24.61 -0.95 9.11
CA LEU A 14 -23.53 -1.89 8.84
C LEU A 14 -22.18 -1.20 8.72
N LEU A 15 -22.11 -0.06 8.02
CA LEU A 15 -20.88 0.71 7.84
C LEU A 15 -20.39 1.31 9.16
N GLU A 16 -21.29 1.78 10.02
CA GLU A 16 -20.96 2.26 11.37
C GLU A 16 -20.42 1.14 12.25
N ALA A 17 -21.07 -0.04 12.24
CA ALA A 17 -20.59 -1.19 13.00
C ALA A 17 -19.21 -1.68 12.52
N LEU A 18 -18.95 -1.63 11.21
CA LEU A 18 -17.62 -1.92 10.65
C LEU A 18 -16.59 -0.86 11.08
N ALA A 19 -16.96 0.42 11.06
CA ALA A 19 -16.08 1.48 11.51
C ALA A 19 -15.68 1.29 12.99
N GLU A 20 -16.64 0.95 13.84
CA GLU A 20 -16.39 0.60 15.25
C GLU A 20 -15.46 -0.62 15.38
N PHE A 21 -15.74 -1.70 14.64
CA PHE A 21 -14.91 -2.90 14.65
C PHE A 21 -13.45 -2.63 14.28
N PHE A 22 -13.23 -1.78 13.27
CA PHE A 22 -11.88 -1.39 12.84
C PHE A 22 -11.29 -0.23 13.67
N GLY A 23 -12.06 0.34 14.60
CA GLY A 23 -11.64 1.46 15.45
C GLY A 23 -11.36 2.73 14.66
N VAL A 24 -12.12 2.99 13.60
CA VAL A 24 -12.04 4.19 12.76
C VAL A 24 -13.29 5.05 12.96
N PRO A 25 -13.24 6.37 12.68
CA PRO A 25 -14.43 7.22 12.74
C PRO A 25 -15.52 6.71 11.79
N GLY A 26 -16.79 6.69 12.23
CA GLY A 26 -17.92 6.23 11.39
C GLY A 26 -18.02 6.96 10.05
N ALA A 27 -17.78 8.27 10.07
CA ALA A 27 -17.73 9.12 8.88
C ALA A 27 -16.76 8.61 7.80
N TYR A 28 -15.69 7.91 8.18
CA TYR A 28 -14.72 7.35 7.23
C TYR A 28 -15.34 6.39 6.21
N LEU A 29 -16.37 5.63 6.62
CA LEU A 29 -17.04 4.67 5.76
C LEU A 29 -18.38 5.17 5.22
N THR A 30 -18.99 6.19 5.86
CA THR A 30 -20.32 6.69 5.50
C THR A 30 -20.31 8.00 4.71
N ASP A 31 -19.25 8.80 4.81
CA ASP A 31 -19.09 10.07 4.10
C ASP A 31 -17.90 10.03 3.12
N PRO A 32 -18.16 10.08 1.80
CA PRO A 32 -17.13 10.13 0.77
C PRO A 32 -16.20 11.36 0.86
N GLY A 33 -16.63 12.43 1.53
CA GLY A 33 -15.85 13.64 1.74
C GLY A 33 -15.01 13.63 3.02
N SER A 34 -15.10 12.58 3.83
CA SER A 34 -14.36 12.50 5.09
C SER A 34 -12.87 12.27 4.87
N GLU A 35 -12.05 12.88 5.72
CA GLU A 35 -10.60 12.66 5.69
C GLU A 35 -10.25 11.23 6.14
N MET A 36 -9.26 10.65 5.46
CA MET A 36 -8.72 9.35 5.86
C MET A 36 -8.02 9.48 7.22
N PRO A 37 -8.36 8.63 8.21
CA PRO A 37 -7.70 8.66 9.51
C PRO A 37 -6.20 8.42 9.37
N ALA A 38 -5.38 9.27 10.00
CA ALA A 38 -3.91 9.20 9.92
C ALA A 38 -3.33 7.80 10.25
N ARG A 39 -3.99 7.07 11.17
CA ARG A 39 -3.62 5.68 11.49
C ARG A 39 -3.79 4.73 10.30
N VAL A 40 -4.91 4.85 9.57
CA VAL A 40 -5.20 4.02 8.39
C VAL A 40 -4.23 4.36 7.28
N GLU A 41 -3.96 5.65 7.06
CA GLU A 41 -2.97 6.11 6.09
C GLU A 41 -1.58 5.53 6.37
N ALA A 42 -1.10 5.65 7.62
CA ALA A 42 0.21 5.11 8.03
C ALA A 42 0.30 3.59 7.84
N GLN A 43 -0.78 2.86 8.15
CA GLN A 43 -0.83 1.40 7.96
C GLN A 43 -0.82 1.01 6.48
N LEU A 44 -1.57 1.72 5.64
CA LEU A 44 -1.56 1.50 4.18
C LEU A 44 -0.19 1.83 3.59
N GLU A 45 0.47 2.88 4.05
CA GLU A 45 1.81 3.24 3.58
C GLU A 45 2.84 2.18 3.98
N LEU A 46 2.76 1.67 5.21
CA LEU A 46 3.58 0.54 5.65
C LEU A 46 3.39 -0.68 4.73
N LEU A 47 2.15 -1.04 4.40
CA LEU A 47 1.85 -2.16 3.50
C LEU A 47 2.45 -1.95 2.10
N LYS A 48 2.39 -0.72 1.56
CA LYS A 48 3.03 -0.38 0.28
C LYS A 48 4.55 -0.57 0.36
N ILE A 49 5.19 -0.11 1.44
CA ILE A 49 6.64 -0.26 1.66
C ILE A 49 7.01 -1.75 1.72
N MET A 50 6.27 -2.55 2.49
CA MET A 50 6.50 -3.99 2.59
C MET A 50 6.41 -4.68 1.22
N ARG A 51 5.40 -4.33 0.42
CA ARG A 51 5.23 -4.88 -0.94
C ARG A 51 6.36 -4.47 -1.87
N LYS A 52 6.79 -3.20 -1.84
CA LYS A 52 7.94 -2.72 -2.62
C LYS A 52 9.21 -3.49 -2.26
N ASN A 53 9.47 -3.68 -0.97
CA ASN A 53 10.62 -4.43 -0.48
C ASN A 53 10.60 -5.89 -0.95
N GLN A 54 9.44 -6.54 -0.91
CA GLN A 54 9.31 -7.91 -1.40
C GLN A 54 9.64 -8.03 -2.89
N VAL A 55 9.12 -7.12 -3.72
CA VAL A 55 9.41 -7.09 -5.17
C VAL A 55 10.89 -6.81 -5.42
N LYS A 56 11.48 -5.85 -4.70
CA LYS A 56 12.91 -5.55 -4.79
C LYS A 56 13.77 -6.76 -4.44
N SER A 57 13.50 -7.43 -3.32
CA SER A 57 14.22 -8.64 -2.90
C SER A 57 14.05 -9.81 -3.87
N PHE A 58 12.92 -9.89 -4.56
CA PHE A 58 12.72 -10.87 -5.63
C PHE A 58 13.58 -10.55 -6.85
N ALA A 59 13.53 -9.30 -7.34
CA ALA A 59 14.30 -8.86 -8.50
C ALA A 59 15.82 -9.00 -8.26
N LEU A 60 16.32 -8.63 -7.08
CA LEU A 60 17.74 -8.76 -6.75
C LEU A 60 18.22 -10.21 -6.72
N ARG A 61 17.36 -11.14 -6.27
CA ARG A 61 17.68 -12.57 -6.29
C ARG A 61 17.76 -13.11 -7.71
N ALA A 62 16.80 -12.77 -8.56
CA ALA A 62 16.83 -13.15 -9.97
C ALA A 62 18.07 -12.59 -10.70
N LEU A 63 18.51 -11.38 -10.35
CA LEU A 63 19.74 -10.80 -10.89
C LEU A 63 21.00 -11.51 -10.38
N GLY A 64 21.04 -11.94 -9.12
CA GLY A 64 22.18 -12.67 -8.56
C GLY A 64 22.43 -14.05 -9.14
N GLU A 65 21.46 -14.62 -9.87
CA GLU A 65 21.65 -15.85 -10.62
C GLU A 65 22.43 -15.63 -11.93
N VAL A 66 22.45 -14.40 -12.45
CA VAL A 66 23.01 -14.05 -13.77
C VAL A 66 24.23 -13.14 -13.66
N TYR A 67 24.32 -12.34 -12.60
CA TYR A 67 25.32 -11.28 -12.41
C TYR A 67 26.12 -11.49 -11.12
N ASP A 68 27.38 -11.04 -11.13
CA ASP A 68 28.26 -11.09 -9.98
C ASP A 68 27.75 -10.19 -8.82
N ALA A 69 28.24 -10.47 -7.61
CA ALA A 69 27.75 -9.83 -6.39
C ALA A 69 28.03 -8.31 -6.28
N GLU A 70 28.96 -7.77 -7.07
CA GLU A 70 29.23 -6.33 -7.13
C GLU A 70 28.22 -5.64 -8.05
N SER A 71 27.98 -6.22 -9.23
CA SER A 71 26.97 -5.77 -10.20
C SER A 71 25.55 -5.76 -9.61
N VAL A 72 25.19 -6.78 -8.84
CA VAL A 72 23.87 -6.83 -8.15
C VAL A 72 23.76 -5.73 -7.10
N ARG A 73 24.85 -5.42 -6.38
CA ARG A 73 24.89 -4.36 -5.37
C ARG A 73 24.79 -2.97 -5.98
N SER A 74 25.42 -2.72 -7.12
CA SER A 74 25.32 -1.44 -7.83
C SER A 74 23.91 -1.23 -8.40
N LEU A 75 23.30 -2.27 -8.99
CA LEU A 75 21.90 -2.26 -9.41
C LEU A 75 20.92 -2.01 -8.26
N ALA A 76 21.13 -2.63 -7.10
CA ALA A 76 20.30 -2.40 -5.91
C ALA A 76 20.28 -0.91 -5.49
N LYS A 77 21.45 -0.27 -5.50
CA LYS A 77 21.58 1.17 -5.19
C LYS A 77 20.86 2.06 -6.20
N LEU A 78 20.94 1.70 -7.49
CA LEU A 78 20.27 2.44 -8.57
C LEU A 78 18.74 2.32 -8.47
N ILE A 79 18.24 1.12 -8.12
CA ILE A 79 16.83 0.89 -7.87
C ILE A 79 16.36 1.71 -6.65
N ASP A 80 17.16 1.80 -5.59
CA ASP A 80 16.84 2.62 -4.41
C ASP A 80 16.72 4.10 -4.76
N SER A 81 17.71 4.66 -5.47
CA SER A 81 17.64 6.08 -5.88
C SER A 81 16.43 6.37 -6.78
N ALA A 82 16.09 5.44 -7.69
CA ALA A 82 14.94 5.61 -8.59
C ALA A 82 13.58 5.48 -7.87
N LEU A 83 13.52 4.73 -6.76
CA LEU A 83 12.32 4.58 -5.94
C LEU A 83 12.10 5.76 -4.98
N ASP A 84 13.18 6.41 -4.55
CA ASP A 84 13.13 7.61 -3.69
C ASP A 84 12.82 8.89 -4.47
N ASP A 85 13.28 9.03 -5.72
CA ASP A 85 13.03 10.20 -6.58
C ASP A 85 11.59 10.32 -7.11
N LYS A 86 10.75 9.27 -6.96
CA LYS A 86 9.34 9.30 -7.36
C LYS A 86 8.36 9.78 -6.26
N LYS A 87 8.87 10.41 -5.20
CA LYS A 87 8.06 11.05 -4.15
C LYS A 87 7.52 12.40 -4.57
#